data_AF-A0A4R5M4K2-F1
#
_entry.id   AF-A0A4R5M4K2-F1
#
_cell.length_a   1.000
_cell.length_b   1.000
_cell.length_c   1.000
_cell.angle_alpha   90.00
_cell.angle_beta   90.00
_cell.angle_gamma   90.00
#
_symmetry.space_group_name_H-M   'P 1'
#
loop_
_entity.id
_entity.type
_entity.pdbx_description
1 polymer ?
#
loop_
_entity_poly.entity_id
_entity_poly.type
_entity_poly.pdbx_seq_one_letter_code
_entity_poly.pdbx_strand_id
1 'polypeptide(L)'
;MNDGSVGFRLLRADTNWAGMLQYHALALDPGSLPRLDNQQNVIAYGQKITEALCQHKAVNPDLTQFFGLPAQSPAILKFLITTTEGERYSWETLCDERLIFLAVHHACSVSRVTIGGRPEQDGDYASFEWPIRMLAFLSPSGVPSRAEMEAIVDTVALARQDGLDIRVGLYLGEQALLDDALACVNGGAWPGIEVFPMPSNAYGIEEALKSAQPQIVHFFCHGAVKAGVNLLEFASVNDHDIEAASGSVALSIERLELVMSTIGTVWTTMLNSCASAMSPAAERQAESAQVPKLFSMACRLAQTASPLTVGMAEPVTDQDATLFTRVFYTIALRFIREATSKLTPGNFATIDLGEAVFQARQKLHATANSASATNGSGRWWLPVLYSREHPLKVMLMEKNRADEARGEPMQLQDDEAAEPPMAERVKTQIDDIMKTRIDAVAHALRSLPANSPLPLRQDMLALLNNVPEHLRPDLFGNFNRAATH
;
A
#
# COMPACT_ATOMS: atom_id res chain seq x y z
N MET A 1 -0.97 -7.98 -31.17
CA MET A 1 -1.62 -7.05 -32.12
C MET A 1 -0.79 -5.77 -32.08
N ASN A 2 -0.34 -5.25 -33.23
CA ASN A 2 0.62 -4.13 -33.28
C ASN A 2 -0.07 -2.74 -33.34
N ASP A 3 -1.39 -2.70 -33.28
CA ASP A 3 -2.21 -1.49 -33.37
C ASP A 3 -2.49 -0.83 -32.00
N GLY A 4 -1.94 -1.40 -30.92
CA GLY A 4 -2.19 -0.92 -29.55
C GLY A 4 -3.57 -1.32 -29.00
N SER A 5 -4.33 -2.18 -29.70
CA SER A 5 -5.58 -2.73 -29.19
C SER A 5 -5.33 -3.69 -28.02
N VAL A 6 -6.24 -3.66 -27.04
CA VAL A 6 -6.23 -4.61 -25.92
C VAL A 6 -6.91 -5.89 -26.39
N GLY A 7 -6.21 -7.03 -26.31
CA GLY A 7 -6.81 -8.35 -26.54
C GLY A 7 -7.16 -9.02 -25.21
N PHE A 8 -8.26 -9.78 -25.18
CA PHE A 8 -8.65 -10.60 -24.04
C PHE A 8 -9.03 -12.01 -24.48
N ARG A 9 -9.03 -12.95 -23.53
CA ARG A 9 -9.44 -14.35 -23.71
C ARG A 9 -9.82 -14.95 -22.36
N LEU A 10 -10.54 -16.07 -22.38
CA LEU A 10 -10.89 -16.82 -21.18
C LEU A 10 -9.80 -17.85 -20.88
N LEU A 11 -9.15 -17.74 -19.73
CA LEU A 11 -8.02 -18.62 -19.37
C LEU A 11 -8.46 -19.89 -18.62
N ARG A 12 -9.42 -19.76 -17.70
CA ARG A 12 -9.92 -20.85 -16.85
C ARG A 12 -11.41 -20.64 -16.59
N ALA A 13 -12.16 -21.73 -16.60
CA ALA A 13 -13.58 -21.78 -16.31
C ALA A 13 -13.97 -23.22 -15.91
N ASP A 14 -15.10 -23.39 -15.23
CA ASP A 14 -15.64 -24.71 -14.90
C ASP A 14 -16.10 -25.47 -16.15
N THR A 15 -16.46 -24.73 -17.19
CA THR A 15 -16.88 -25.26 -18.49
C THR A 15 -15.78 -25.04 -19.53
N ASN A 16 -15.44 -26.09 -20.29
CA ASN A 16 -14.48 -25.98 -21.40
C ASN A 16 -15.17 -25.46 -22.67
N TRP A 17 -15.18 -24.14 -22.85
CA TRP A 17 -15.79 -23.50 -24.01
C TRP A 17 -14.90 -23.58 -25.26
N ALA A 18 -15.51 -23.87 -26.40
CA ALA A 18 -14.82 -23.83 -27.68
C ALA A 18 -14.21 -22.44 -27.95
N GLY A 19 -12.90 -22.40 -28.21
CA GLY A 19 -12.18 -21.16 -28.50
C GLY A 19 -11.88 -20.29 -27.27
N MET A 20 -12.03 -20.79 -26.03
CA MET A 20 -11.77 -19.99 -24.82
C MET A 20 -10.38 -19.34 -24.78
N LEU A 21 -9.36 -20.03 -25.30
CA LEU A 21 -7.97 -19.54 -25.33
C LEU A 21 -7.64 -18.63 -26.52
N GLN A 22 -8.59 -18.41 -27.44
CA GLN A 22 -8.39 -17.53 -28.60
C GLN A 22 -8.50 -16.06 -28.16
N TYR A 23 -7.58 -15.24 -28.62
CA TYR A 23 -7.66 -13.80 -28.35
C TYR A 23 -8.81 -13.16 -29.15
N HIS A 24 -9.57 -12.33 -28.46
CA HIS A 24 -10.54 -11.41 -29.04
C HIS A 24 -10.09 -9.98 -28.78
N ALA A 25 -10.22 -9.11 -29.78
CA ALA A 25 -9.94 -7.70 -29.59
C ALA A 25 -11.04 -7.08 -28.71
N LEU A 26 -10.64 -6.38 -27.66
CA LEU A 26 -11.54 -5.54 -26.89
C LEU A 26 -11.75 -4.25 -27.71
N ALA A 27 -12.81 -4.23 -28.52
CA ALA A 27 -13.15 -3.11 -29.39
C ALA A 27 -13.75 -1.93 -28.61
N LEU A 28 -13.01 -1.46 -27.60
CA LEU A 28 -13.40 -0.41 -26.67
C LEU A 28 -12.19 0.49 -26.44
N ASP A 29 -12.36 1.80 -26.62
CA ASP A 29 -11.32 2.77 -26.25
C ASP A 29 -11.56 3.22 -24.81
N PRO A 30 -10.60 3.05 -23.88
CA PRO A 30 -10.74 3.55 -22.51
C PRO A 30 -11.05 5.05 -22.46
N GLY A 31 -10.55 5.85 -23.41
CA GLY A 31 -10.82 7.28 -23.48
C GLY A 31 -12.25 7.64 -23.87
N SER A 32 -13.00 6.70 -24.44
CA SER A 32 -14.41 6.86 -24.84
C SER A 32 -15.41 6.48 -23.74
N LEU A 33 -14.92 5.94 -22.62
CA LEU A 33 -15.76 5.52 -21.51
C LEU A 33 -16.23 6.71 -20.67
N PRO A 34 -17.44 6.64 -20.07
CA PRO A 34 -17.94 7.69 -19.17
C PRO A 34 -16.98 7.96 -18.00
N ARG A 35 -16.93 9.18 -17.50
CA ARG A 35 -16.19 9.49 -16.27
C ARG A 35 -16.91 8.87 -15.07
N LEU A 36 -16.19 8.27 -14.13
CA LEU A 36 -16.79 7.56 -12.99
C LEU A 36 -17.20 8.50 -11.82
N ASP A 37 -17.75 9.67 -12.17
CA ASP A 37 -18.04 10.78 -11.26
C ASP A 37 -19.45 10.71 -10.63
N ASN A 38 -20.36 9.91 -11.17
CA ASN A 38 -21.70 9.68 -10.65
C ASN A 38 -22.21 8.27 -11.01
N GLN A 39 -23.27 7.82 -10.32
CA GLN A 39 -23.81 6.46 -10.43
C GLN A 39 -24.28 6.12 -11.85
N GLN A 40 -24.93 7.05 -12.54
CA GLN A 40 -25.37 6.83 -13.92
C GLN A 40 -24.19 6.56 -14.84
N ASN A 41 -23.09 7.31 -14.67
CA ASN A 41 -21.89 7.08 -15.45
C ASN A 41 -21.17 5.79 -15.05
N VAL A 42 -21.14 5.42 -13.77
CA VAL A 42 -20.59 4.11 -13.33
C VAL A 42 -21.36 2.95 -13.95
N ILE A 43 -22.69 3.04 -13.99
CA ILE A 43 -23.56 2.06 -14.68
C ILE A 43 -23.20 1.99 -16.17
N ALA A 44 -23.21 3.13 -16.86
CA ALA A 44 -22.95 3.17 -18.30
C ALA A 44 -21.54 2.68 -18.65
N TYR A 45 -20.55 2.93 -17.78
CA TYR A 45 -19.21 2.41 -17.92
C TYR A 45 -19.19 0.89 -17.79
N GLY A 46 -19.80 0.35 -16.73
CA GLY A 46 -19.89 -1.09 -16.47
C GLY A 46 -20.58 -1.86 -17.59
N GLN A 47 -21.69 -1.32 -18.11
CA GLN A 47 -22.44 -1.90 -19.22
C GLN A 47 -21.60 -1.96 -20.49
N LYS A 48 -20.91 -0.86 -20.86
CA LYS A 48 -20.05 -0.83 -22.06
C LYS A 48 -18.92 -1.87 -21.99
N ILE A 49 -18.28 -2.04 -20.83
CA ILE A 49 -17.25 -3.08 -20.68
C ILE A 49 -17.88 -4.47 -20.80
N THR A 50 -19.01 -4.71 -20.13
CA THR A 50 -19.70 -6.00 -20.15
C THR A 50 -20.13 -6.38 -21.58
N GLU A 51 -20.75 -5.46 -22.31
CA GLU A 51 -21.13 -5.61 -23.71
C GLU A 51 -19.92 -5.97 -24.58
N ALA A 52 -18.79 -5.27 -24.42
CA ALA A 52 -17.56 -5.54 -25.16
C ALA A 52 -16.97 -6.93 -24.83
N LEU A 53 -16.97 -7.34 -23.56
CA LEU A 53 -16.51 -8.67 -23.15
C LEU A 53 -17.41 -9.79 -23.68
N CYS A 54 -18.72 -9.56 -23.71
CA CYS A 54 -19.72 -10.51 -24.21
C CYS A 54 -19.68 -10.74 -25.73
N GLN A 55 -18.86 -10.01 -26.48
CA GLN A 55 -18.57 -10.31 -27.89
C GLN A 55 -17.72 -11.59 -28.05
N HIS A 56 -16.99 -12.00 -26.99
CA HIS A 56 -16.22 -13.23 -27.00
C HIS A 56 -17.12 -14.43 -26.63
N LYS A 57 -17.24 -15.39 -27.56
CA LYS A 57 -18.15 -16.56 -27.47
C LYS A 57 -18.03 -17.38 -26.18
N ALA A 58 -16.82 -17.56 -25.66
CA ALA A 58 -16.60 -18.25 -24.38
C ALA A 58 -16.83 -17.39 -23.13
N VAL A 59 -16.56 -16.08 -23.18
CA VAL A 59 -16.65 -15.19 -22.01
C VAL A 59 -18.11 -14.83 -21.72
N ASN A 60 -18.93 -14.65 -22.74
CA ASN A 60 -20.35 -14.33 -22.60
C ASN A 60 -21.13 -15.31 -21.71
N PRO A 61 -21.17 -16.63 -22.00
CA PRO A 61 -21.92 -17.56 -21.17
C PRO A 61 -21.39 -17.65 -19.74
N ASP A 62 -20.07 -17.56 -19.53
CA ASP A 62 -19.48 -17.54 -18.18
C ASP A 62 -19.89 -16.28 -17.41
N LEU A 63 -19.74 -15.09 -17.99
CA LEU A 63 -20.18 -13.84 -17.33
C LEU A 63 -21.68 -13.87 -17.03
N THR A 64 -22.50 -14.38 -17.96
CA THR A 64 -23.93 -14.56 -17.75
C THR A 64 -24.21 -15.50 -16.57
N GLN A 65 -23.44 -16.59 -16.43
CA GLN A 65 -23.53 -17.48 -15.29
C GLN A 65 -23.20 -16.75 -13.98
N PHE A 66 -22.13 -15.95 -13.93
CA PHE A 66 -21.77 -15.15 -12.74
C PHE A 66 -22.90 -14.23 -12.28
N PHE A 67 -23.58 -13.55 -13.21
CA PHE A 67 -24.75 -12.71 -12.88
C PHE A 67 -25.96 -13.52 -12.41
N GLY A 68 -26.08 -14.78 -12.84
CA GLY A 68 -27.17 -15.68 -12.47
C GLY A 68 -26.94 -16.48 -11.18
N LEU A 69 -25.76 -16.40 -10.55
CA LEU A 69 -25.44 -17.22 -9.38
C LEU A 69 -26.33 -16.87 -8.18
N PRO A 70 -26.81 -17.87 -7.42
CA PRO A 70 -27.50 -17.64 -6.17
C PRO A 70 -26.56 -17.12 -5.09
N ALA A 71 -27.12 -16.44 -4.09
CA ALA A 71 -26.33 -15.77 -3.06
C ALA A 71 -25.40 -16.65 -2.22
N GLN A 72 -25.64 -17.96 -2.22
CA GLN A 72 -24.95 -18.93 -1.38
C GLN A 72 -23.74 -19.57 -2.08
N SER A 73 -23.44 -19.17 -3.32
CA SER A 73 -22.38 -19.75 -4.13
C SER A 73 -21.28 -18.71 -4.39
N PRO A 74 -20.30 -18.55 -3.49
CA PRO A 74 -19.23 -17.58 -3.70
C PRO A 74 -18.42 -17.95 -4.95
N ALA A 75 -18.17 -16.96 -5.78
CA ALA A 75 -17.42 -17.06 -7.01
C ALA A 75 -16.33 -15.99 -7.05
N ILE A 76 -15.34 -16.22 -7.91
CA ILE A 76 -14.17 -15.35 -8.02
C ILE A 76 -13.94 -15.06 -9.50
N LEU A 77 -13.99 -13.79 -9.88
CA LEU A 77 -13.65 -13.32 -11.20
C LEU A 77 -12.26 -12.66 -11.16
N LYS A 78 -11.30 -13.27 -11.86
CA LYS A 78 -9.91 -12.82 -11.90
C LYS A 78 -9.53 -12.30 -13.28
N PHE A 79 -9.01 -11.08 -13.35
CA PHE A 79 -8.47 -10.49 -14.57
C PHE A 79 -6.95 -10.62 -14.60
N LEU A 80 -6.40 -11.49 -15.45
CA LEU A 80 -4.96 -11.54 -15.68
C LEU A 80 -4.52 -10.35 -16.53
N ILE A 81 -3.89 -9.36 -15.90
CA ILE A 81 -3.46 -8.13 -16.56
C ILE A 81 -2.01 -8.28 -17.04
N THR A 82 -1.83 -8.39 -18.35
CA THR A 82 -0.51 -8.55 -18.97
C THR A 82 0.00 -7.30 -19.68
N THR A 83 -0.79 -6.23 -19.71
CA THR A 83 -0.46 -4.96 -20.38
C THR A 83 -0.91 -3.77 -19.56
N THR A 84 -0.20 -2.65 -19.68
CA THR A 84 -0.56 -1.39 -18.99
C THR A 84 -1.89 -0.81 -19.50
N GLU A 85 -2.27 -1.09 -20.76
CA GLU A 85 -3.56 -0.64 -21.30
C GLU A 85 -4.73 -1.40 -20.67
N GLY A 86 -4.54 -2.67 -20.31
CA GLY A 86 -5.55 -3.45 -19.58
C GLY A 86 -5.84 -2.90 -18.18
N GLU A 87 -4.88 -2.19 -17.55
CA GLU A 87 -5.09 -1.57 -16.24
C GLU A 87 -6.02 -0.36 -16.27
N ARG A 88 -6.20 0.27 -17.44
CA ARG A 88 -6.98 1.51 -17.60
C ARG A 88 -8.49 1.29 -17.42
N TYR A 89 -8.94 0.04 -17.48
CA TYR A 89 -10.33 -0.31 -17.26
C TYR A 89 -10.60 -0.53 -15.78
N SER A 90 -11.72 0.01 -15.29
CA SER A 90 -12.24 -0.28 -13.95
C SER A 90 -13.08 -1.56 -13.99
N TRP A 91 -12.43 -2.72 -14.10
CA TRP A 91 -13.07 -4.05 -14.16
C TRP A 91 -14.05 -4.32 -13.01
N GLU A 92 -13.85 -3.63 -11.89
CA GLU A 92 -14.69 -3.68 -10.70
C GLU A 92 -16.11 -3.16 -10.97
N THR A 93 -16.31 -2.38 -12.03
CA THR A 93 -17.60 -1.77 -12.40
C THR A 93 -18.49 -2.66 -13.27
N LEU A 94 -18.07 -3.90 -13.61
CA LEU A 94 -18.87 -4.80 -14.44
C LEU A 94 -20.27 -5.02 -13.87
N CYS A 95 -21.30 -4.79 -14.70
CA CYS A 95 -22.70 -4.94 -14.33
C CYS A 95 -23.54 -5.51 -15.48
N ASP A 96 -24.67 -6.12 -15.12
CA ASP A 96 -25.64 -6.65 -16.08
C ASP A 96 -26.75 -5.64 -16.43
N GLU A 97 -27.70 -6.09 -17.26
CA GLU A 97 -28.88 -5.32 -17.66
C GLU A 97 -29.81 -4.99 -16.48
N ARG A 98 -29.71 -5.74 -15.36
CA ARG A 98 -30.45 -5.48 -14.12
C ARG A 98 -29.73 -4.48 -13.22
N LEU A 99 -28.62 -3.91 -13.68
CA LEU A 99 -27.79 -2.95 -12.96
C LEU A 99 -27.11 -3.54 -11.71
N ILE A 100 -26.87 -4.85 -11.73
CA ILE A 100 -26.20 -5.56 -10.64
C ILE A 100 -24.70 -5.57 -10.91
N PHE A 101 -23.92 -4.90 -10.05
CA PHE A 101 -22.46 -4.87 -10.13
C PHE A 101 -21.85 -6.11 -9.48
N LEU A 102 -21.02 -6.86 -10.21
CA LEU A 102 -20.41 -8.10 -9.70
C LEU A 102 -19.59 -7.86 -8.41
N ALA A 103 -18.79 -6.79 -8.37
CA ALA A 103 -17.85 -6.56 -7.27
C ALA A 103 -18.50 -6.13 -5.94
N VAL A 104 -19.82 -5.90 -5.91
CA VAL A 104 -20.60 -5.62 -4.69
C VAL A 104 -21.82 -6.52 -4.55
N HIS A 105 -22.06 -7.40 -5.53
CA HIS A 105 -23.09 -8.42 -5.47
C HIS A 105 -22.59 -9.65 -4.69
N HIS A 106 -23.45 -10.14 -3.79
CA HIS A 106 -23.21 -11.08 -2.67
C HIS A 106 -22.52 -12.43 -2.98
N ALA A 107 -22.05 -12.67 -4.20
CA ALA A 107 -21.49 -13.94 -4.63
C ALA A 107 -20.25 -13.80 -5.54
N CYS A 108 -19.68 -12.60 -5.76
CA CYS A 108 -18.51 -12.49 -6.63
C CYS A 108 -17.44 -11.54 -6.10
N SER A 109 -16.26 -12.08 -5.81
CA SER A 109 -15.07 -11.26 -5.61
C SER A 109 -14.38 -10.98 -6.95
N VAL A 110 -14.11 -9.71 -7.23
CA VAL A 110 -13.41 -9.27 -8.45
C VAL A 110 -12.01 -8.81 -8.08
N SER A 111 -10.99 -9.44 -8.69
CA SER A 111 -9.58 -9.10 -8.49
C SER A 111 -8.79 -9.11 -9.78
N ARG A 112 -7.61 -8.49 -9.73
CA ARG A 112 -6.63 -8.48 -10.81
C ARG A 112 -5.50 -9.44 -10.44
N VAL A 113 -5.01 -10.17 -11.43
CA VAL A 113 -3.88 -11.09 -11.30
C VAL A 113 -2.70 -10.49 -12.05
N THR A 114 -1.56 -10.46 -11.40
CA THR A 114 -0.30 -10.02 -12.00
C THR A 114 0.61 -11.22 -12.26
N ILE A 115 1.34 -11.14 -13.37
CA ILE A 115 2.43 -12.08 -13.66
C ILE A 115 3.71 -11.42 -13.12
N GLY A 116 4.14 -11.84 -11.95
CA GLY A 116 5.35 -11.34 -11.32
C GLY A 116 5.73 -12.16 -10.10
N GLY A 117 7.03 -12.39 -9.95
CA GLY A 117 7.64 -13.17 -8.88
C GLY A 117 8.85 -13.92 -9.43
N ARG A 118 9.84 -14.21 -8.58
CA ARG A 118 10.95 -15.09 -8.96
C ARG A 118 10.39 -16.43 -9.47
N PRO A 119 11.02 -17.07 -10.47
CA PRO A 119 10.64 -18.42 -10.87
C PRO A 119 10.64 -19.33 -9.63
N GLU A 120 9.53 -20.04 -9.48
CA GLU A 120 9.20 -21.01 -8.44
C GLU A 120 10.47 -21.76 -7.99
N GLN A 121 11.00 -21.40 -6.82
CA GLN A 121 11.74 -22.39 -6.05
C GLN A 121 10.68 -23.29 -5.41
N ASP A 122 10.87 -24.61 -5.47
CA ASP A 122 9.95 -25.59 -4.88
C ASP A 122 9.62 -25.18 -3.43
N GLY A 123 8.37 -24.74 -3.20
CA GLY A 123 7.88 -24.30 -1.89
C GLY A 123 7.70 -22.80 -1.70
N ASP A 124 7.20 -22.03 -2.67
CA ASP A 124 6.82 -20.61 -2.47
C ASP A 124 5.76 -20.44 -1.35
N TYR A 125 6.24 -20.25 -0.12
CA TYR A 125 5.47 -19.85 1.05
C TYR A 125 6.17 -18.68 1.75
N ALA A 126 5.38 -17.76 2.30
CA ALA A 126 5.89 -16.72 3.18
C ALA A 126 6.03 -17.30 4.59
N SER A 127 7.27 -17.45 5.05
CA SER A 127 7.56 -17.86 6.43
C SER A 127 7.19 -16.76 7.41
N PHE A 128 6.66 -17.13 8.57
CA PHE A 128 6.45 -16.20 9.67
C PHE A 128 6.63 -16.86 11.04
N GLU A 129 6.74 -16.02 12.06
CA GLU A 129 6.72 -16.39 13.47
C GLU A 129 5.60 -15.63 14.17
N TRP A 130 5.11 -16.18 15.28
CA TRP A 130 4.21 -15.45 16.16
C TRP A 130 4.97 -14.38 16.96
N PRO A 131 4.35 -13.22 17.25
CA PRO A 131 3.04 -12.76 16.78
C PRO A 131 3.06 -12.32 15.32
N ILE A 132 1.91 -12.29 14.66
CA ILE A 132 1.76 -11.61 13.35
C ILE A 132 2.02 -10.11 13.55
N ARG A 133 2.74 -9.49 12.62
CA ARG A 133 3.18 -8.10 12.73
C ARG A 133 2.55 -7.25 11.63
N MET A 134 1.97 -6.14 12.02
CA MET A 134 1.44 -5.11 11.13
C MET A 134 2.19 -3.79 11.36
N LEU A 135 2.57 -3.12 10.28
CA LEU A 135 2.97 -1.71 10.33
C LEU A 135 1.95 -0.85 9.60
N ALA A 136 1.59 0.29 10.20
CA ALA A 136 0.74 1.29 9.56
C ALA A 136 1.40 2.67 9.60
N PHE A 137 1.55 3.30 8.45
CA PHE A 137 2.08 4.66 8.29
C PHE A 137 0.91 5.58 7.96
N LEU A 138 0.48 6.38 8.94
CA LEU A 138 -0.71 7.23 8.86
C LEU A 138 -0.27 8.69 8.95
N SER A 139 -0.01 9.30 7.79
CA SER A 139 0.38 10.70 7.75
C SER A 139 0.19 11.37 6.37
N PRO A 140 -1.05 11.55 5.91
CA PRO A 140 -1.33 12.40 4.77
C PRO A 140 -1.29 13.89 5.17
N SER A 141 -0.62 14.73 4.37
CA SER A 141 -0.65 16.18 4.59
C SER A 141 -2.06 16.75 4.44
N GLY A 142 -2.49 17.59 5.37
CA GLY A 142 -3.79 18.27 5.32
C GLY A 142 -5.03 17.36 5.48
N VAL A 143 -4.84 16.09 5.85
CA VAL A 143 -5.94 15.13 6.08
C VAL A 143 -5.76 14.50 7.47
N PRO A 144 -6.76 14.58 8.37
CA PRO A 144 -6.64 13.99 9.70
C PRO A 144 -6.56 12.46 9.67
N SER A 145 -5.61 11.89 10.41
CA SER A 145 -5.36 10.43 10.46
C SER A 145 -6.12 9.73 11.59
N ARG A 146 -6.78 10.48 12.48
CA ARG A 146 -7.42 9.94 13.69
C ARG A 146 -8.42 8.82 13.39
N ALA A 147 -9.34 9.04 12.45
CA ALA A 147 -10.40 8.08 12.16
C ALA A 147 -9.84 6.77 11.56
N GLU A 148 -8.83 6.87 10.70
CA GLU A 148 -8.10 5.73 10.14
C GLU A 148 -7.36 4.94 11.23
N MET A 149 -6.65 5.66 12.12
CA MET A 149 -5.96 5.08 13.27
C MET A 149 -6.93 4.32 14.18
N GLU A 150 -8.05 4.94 14.55
CA GLU A 150 -9.08 4.32 15.38
C GLU A 150 -9.69 3.07 14.70
N ALA A 151 -9.90 3.11 13.38
CA ALA A 151 -10.36 1.93 12.64
C ALA A 151 -9.36 0.76 12.73
N ILE A 152 -8.05 1.02 12.63
CA ILE A 152 -7.03 -0.02 12.80
C ILE A 152 -7.01 -0.52 14.25
N VAL A 153 -6.99 0.38 15.24
CA VAL A 153 -6.99 0.02 16.67
C VAL A 153 -8.20 -0.86 17.02
N ASP A 154 -9.41 -0.48 16.60
CA ASP A 154 -10.64 -1.21 16.87
C ASP A 154 -10.61 -2.62 16.26
N THR A 155 -10.17 -2.74 15.01
CA THR A 155 -10.13 -4.04 14.32
C THR A 155 -9.06 -4.97 14.90
N VAL A 156 -7.93 -4.43 15.34
CA VAL A 156 -6.89 -5.16 16.05
C VAL A 156 -7.38 -5.63 17.42
N ALA A 157 -8.07 -4.76 18.18
CA ALA A 157 -8.65 -5.12 19.46
C ALA A 157 -9.65 -6.28 19.31
N LEU A 158 -10.54 -6.21 18.31
CA LEU A 158 -11.47 -7.30 17.97
C LEU A 158 -10.73 -8.59 17.60
N ALA A 159 -9.73 -8.52 16.72
CA ALA A 159 -8.97 -9.70 16.31
C ALA A 159 -8.23 -10.37 17.48
N ARG A 160 -7.69 -9.58 18.41
CA ARG A 160 -7.04 -10.09 19.63
C ARG A 160 -8.05 -10.72 20.60
N GLN A 161 -9.22 -10.12 20.77
CA GLN A 161 -10.32 -10.73 21.54
C GLN A 161 -10.73 -12.08 20.94
N ASP A 162 -10.69 -12.18 19.61
CA ASP A 162 -10.94 -13.38 18.83
C ASP A 162 -9.78 -14.40 18.82
N GLY A 163 -8.69 -14.12 19.54
CA GLY A 163 -7.55 -15.04 19.73
C GLY A 163 -6.44 -14.94 18.69
N LEU A 164 -6.43 -13.91 17.83
CA LEU A 164 -5.30 -13.66 16.95
C LEU A 164 -4.15 -12.99 17.72
N ASP A 165 -2.99 -13.64 17.78
CA ASP A 165 -1.78 -12.99 18.31
C ASP A 165 -1.15 -12.07 17.26
N ILE A 166 -1.51 -10.79 17.34
CA ILE A 166 -1.06 -9.72 16.45
C ILE A 166 -0.42 -8.57 17.24
N ARG A 167 0.67 -8.03 16.73
CA ARG A 167 1.30 -6.78 17.16
C ARG A 167 1.28 -5.75 16.05
N VAL A 168 1.09 -4.48 16.42
CA VAL A 168 0.96 -3.38 15.47
C VAL A 168 1.89 -2.23 15.83
N GLY A 169 2.68 -1.76 14.87
CA GLY A 169 3.40 -0.49 14.97
C GLY A 169 2.68 0.59 14.17
N LEU A 170 2.24 1.66 14.84
CA LEU A 170 1.58 2.81 14.23
C LEU A 170 2.57 3.99 14.13
N TYR A 171 2.81 4.48 12.91
CA TYR A 171 3.63 5.66 12.65
C TYR A 171 2.74 6.85 12.32
N LEU A 172 2.79 7.90 13.15
CA LEU A 172 1.87 9.04 13.09
C LEU A 172 2.61 10.35 12.83
N GLY A 173 2.10 11.18 11.92
CA GLY A 173 2.69 12.49 11.64
C GLY A 173 2.13 13.64 12.47
N GLU A 174 0.90 13.56 12.96
CA GLU A 174 0.29 14.64 13.74
C GLU A 174 0.74 14.58 15.21
N GLN A 175 1.41 15.60 15.74
CA GLN A 175 1.94 15.59 17.12
C GLN A 175 0.84 15.37 18.17
N ALA A 176 -0.28 16.08 18.06
CA ALA A 176 -1.40 15.92 18.99
C ALA A 176 -1.99 14.50 18.98
N LEU A 177 -2.10 13.88 17.78
CA LEU A 177 -2.58 12.51 17.65
C LEU A 177 -1.56 11.50 18.22
N LEU A 178 -0.27 11.74 17.98
CA LEU A 178 0.82 10.94 18.54
C LEU A 178 0.81 10.96 20.07
N ASP A 179 0.66 12.14 20.68
CA ASP A 179 0.62 12.28 22.14
C ASP A 179 -0.60 11.56 22.76
N ASP A 180 -1.78 11.73 22.16
CA ASP A 180 -3.00 11.03 22.58
C ASP A 180 -2.84 9.49 22.48
N ALA A 181 -2.26 9.03 21.37
CA ALA A 181 -2.04 7.62 21.11
C ALA A 181 -1.02 7.01 22.09
N LEU A 182 0.06 7.73 22.39
CA LEU A 182 1.05 7.34 23.40
C LEU A 182 0.41 7.27 24.80
N ALA A 183 -0.46 8.23 25.15
CA ALA A 183 -1.19 8.20 26.41
C ALA A 183 -2.09 6.95 26.52
N CYS A 184 -2.77 6.57 25.44
CA CYS A 184 -3.59 5.36 25.41
C CYS A 184 -2.76 4.07 25.56
N VAL A 185 -1.62 3.97 24.87
CA VAL A 185 -0.70 2.82 24.98
C VAL A 185 -0.10 2.73 26.38
N ASN A 186 0.42 3.84 26.92
CA ASN A 186 1.01 3.88 28.27
C ASN A 186 -0.02 3.61 29.37
N GLY A 187 -1.28 3.97 29.14
CA GLY A 187 -2.41 3.62 30.01
C GLY A 187 -2.89 2.18 29.88
N GLY A 188 -2.33 1.39 28.94
CA GLY A 188 -2.70 -0.01 28.71
C GLY A 188 -4.02 -0.19 27.96
N ALA A 189 -4.57 0.87 27.35
CA ALA A 189 -5.85 0.79 26.63
C ALA A 189 -5.74 -0.05 25.34
N TRP A 190 -4.55 -0.07 24.72
CA TRP A 190 -4.31 -0.69 23.41
C TRP A 190 -3.26 -1.81 23.48
N PRO A 191 -3.60 -3.00 24.02
CA PRO A 191 -2.65 -4.08 24.16
C PRO A 191 -2.15 -4.59 22.80
N GLY A 192 -0.83 -4.73 22.66
CA GLY A 192 -0.19 -5.19 21.42
C GLY A 192 -0.02 -4.11 20.36
N ILE A 193 -0.28 -2.84 20.68
CA ILE A 193 -0.04 -1.70 19.80
C ILE A 193 1.12 -0.86 20.35
N GLU A 194 2.06 -0.55 19.48
CA GLU A 194 3.16 0.39 19.71
C GLU A 194 2.97 1.59 18.79
N VAL A 195 3.33 2.78 19.26
CA VAL A 195 3.12 4.04 18.53
C VAL A 195 4.46 4.77 18.42
N PHE A 196 4.72 5.29 17.22
CA PHE A 196 5.97 5.94 16.85
C PHE A 196 5.69 7.24 16.09
N PRO A 197 6.58 8.24 16.18
CA PRO A 197 6.53 9.39 15.27
C PRO A 197 6.82 8.94 13.83
N MET A 198 6.19 9.58 12.85
CA MET A 198 6.50 9.37 11.44
C MET A 198 8.00 9.64 11.18
N PRO A 199 8.74 8.71 10.54
CA PRO A 199 10.16 8.93 10.30
C PRO A 199 10.39 10.16 9.41
N SER A 200 11.44 10.93 9.69
CA SER A 200 11.72 12.20 9.00
C SER A 200 12.22 12.06 7.56
N ASN A 201 12.38 10.84 7.06
CA ASN A 201 12.83 10.54 5.71
C ASN A 201 12.52 9.08 5.33
N ALA A 202 12.63 8.77 4.04
CA ALA A 202 12.35 7.44 3.50
C ALA A 202 13.25 6.32 4.08
N TYR A 203 14.49 6.63 4.47
CA TYR A 203 15.38 5.64 5.07
C TYR A 203 14.85 5.17 6.43
N GLY A 204 14.29 6.07 7.24
CA GLY A 204 13.65 5.70 8.49
C GLY A 204 12.44 4.76 8.31
N ILE A 205 11.67 4.92 7.23
CA ILE A 205 10.57 4.00 6.87
C ILE A 205 11.13 2.61 6.49
N GLU A 206 12.22 2.56 5.73
CA GLU A 206 12.88 1.29 5.39
C GLU A 206 13.41 0.57 6.63
N GLU A 207 14.06 1.29 7.54
CA GLU A 207 14.58 0.69 8.77
C GLU A 207 13.45 0.18 9.66
N ALA A 208 12.32 0.89 9.73
CA ALA A 208 11.11 0.40 10.39
C ALA A 208 10.63 -0.93 9.79
N LEU A 209 10.54 -1.02 8.45
CA LEU A 209 10.15 -2.24 7.74
C LEU A 209 11.13 -3.39 7.98
N LYS A 210 12.45 -3.14 7.91
CA LYS A 210 13.50 -4.14 8.15
C LYS A 210 13.50 -4.65 9.58
N SER A 211 13.35 -3.75 10.55
CA SER A 211 13.34 -4.08 11.97
C SER A 211 12.13 -4.91 12.35
N ALA A 212 10.94 -4.49 11.92
CA ALA A 212 9.71 -5.18 12.29
C ALA A 212 9.48 -6.48 11.50
N GLN A 213 9.95 -6.55 10.24
CA GLN A 213 9.65 -7.63 9.29
C GLN A 213 8.15 -7.96 9.23
N PRO A 214 7.29 -6.98 8.92
CA PRO A 214 5.84 -7.16 9.03
C PRO A 214 5.27 -8.13 8.01
N GLN A 215 4.15 -8.76 8.36
CA GLN A 215 3.30 -9.51 7.44
C GLN A 215 2.28 -8.60 6.75
N ILE A 216 1.85 -7.52 7.41
CA ILE A 216 0.85 -6.58 6.91
C ILE A 216 1.47 -5.19 6.89
N VAL A 217 1.41 -4.50 5.75
CA VAL A 217 1.85 -3.09 5.66
C VAL A 217 0.70 -2.22 5.17
N HIS A 218 0.42 -1.14 5.89
CA HIS A 218 -0.62 -0.19 5.57
C HIS A 218 -0.05 1.21 5.41
N PHE A 219 -0.45 1.90 4.34
CA PHE A 219 -0.08 3.27 4.05
C PHE A 219 -1.35 4.11 3.88
N PHE A 220 -1.57 5.05 4.79
CA PHE A 220 -2.56 6.12 4.66
C PHE A 220 -1.80 7.44 4.48
N CYS A 221 -1.61 7.82 3.22
CA CYS A 221 -0.73 8.90 2.81
C CYS A 221 -1.14 9.44 1.43
N HIS A 222 -0.40 10.39 0.87
CA HIS A 222 -0.62 10.80 -0.52
C HIS A 222 0.17 9.90 -1.48
N GLY A 223 -0.42 9.60 -2.64
CA GLY A 223 0.30 9.05 -3.77
C GLY A 223 0.60 10.16 -4.77
N ALA A 224 1.82 10.18 -5.32
CA ALA A 224 2.26 11.21 -6.25
C ALA A 224 3.11 10.64 -7.37
N VAL A 225 3.11 11.32 -8.52
CA VAL A 225 4.05 11.07 -9.62
C VAL A 225 4.90 12.31 -9.81
N LYS A 226 6.21 12.22 -9.52
CA LYS A 226 7.15 13.34 -9.70
C LYS A 226 8.25 12.95 -10.67
N ALA A 227 8.41 13.71 -11.75
CA ALA A 227 9.38 13.41 -12.81
C ALA A 227 9.30 11.97 -13.33
N GLY A 228 8.08 11.41 -13.43
CA GLY A 228 7.84 10.03 -13.87
C GLY A 228 8.13 8.95 -12.81
N VAL A 229 8.42 9.33 -11.56
CA VAL A 229 8.62 8.40 -10.45
C VAL A 229 7.36 8.35 -9.59
N ASN A 230 6.86 7.14 -9.35
CA ASN A 230 5.76 6.88 -8.42
C ASN A 230 6.27 6.93 -6.97
N LEU A 231 5.64 7.78 -6.16
CA LEU A 231 6.02 8.09 -4.78
C LEU A 231 4.83 7.95 -3.84
N LEU A 232 5.11 7.55 -2.61
CA LEU A 232 4.26 7.76 -1.45
C LEU A 232 4.80 8.95 -0.66
N GLU A 233 3.94 9.91 -0.32
CA GLU A 233 4.31 11.13 0.40
C GLU A 233 3.66 11.15 1.78
N PHE A 234 4.49 11.31 2.81
CA PHE A 234 4.11 11.37 4.20
C PHE A 234 4.47 12.72 4.80
N ALA A 235 3.56 13.29 5.59
CA ALA A 235 3.84 14.46 6.39
C ALA A 235 4.59 14.05 7.67
N SER A 236 5.63 14.79 8.01
CA SER A 236 6.25 14.74 9.33
C SER A 236 5.46 15.60 10.31
N VAL A 237 5.79 15.52 11.60
CA VAL A 237 5.29 16.47 12.63
C VAL A 237 5.47 17.91 12.19
N ASN A 238 6.67 18.24 11.72
CA ASN A 238 6.97 19.60 11.27
C ASN A 238 6.12 20.04 10.08
N ASP A 239 5.73 19.12 9.18
CA ASP A 239 4.88 19.45 8.04
C ASP A 239 3.45 19.79 8.49
N HIS A 240 2.93 19.08 9.51
CA HIS A 240 1.62 19.40 10.10
C HIS A 240 1.67 20.73 10.87
N ASP A 241 2.73 20.99 11.63
CA ASP A 241 2.87 22.21 12.42
C ASP A 241 2.88 23.49 11.58
N ILE A 242 3.41 23.41 10.35
CA ILE A 242 3.45 24.53 9.40
C ILE A 242 2.31 24.47 8.37
N GLU A 243 1.38 23.52 8.50
CA GLU A 243 0.29 23.28 7.55
C GLU A 243 0.78 23.12 6.09
N ALA A 244 1.85 22.35 5.90
CA ALA A 244 2.44 22.14 4.59
C ALA A 244 1.43 21.54 3.60
N ALA A 245 1.45 22.01 2.36
CA ALA A 245 0.58 21.50 1.30
C ALA A 245 0.93 20.06 0.89
N SER A 246 2.16 19.60 1.18
CA SER A 246 2.64 18.26 0.86
C SER A 246 3.56 17.74 1.95
N GLY A 247 3.68 16.41 2.04
CA GLY A 247 4.57 15.76 2.98
C GLY A 247 6.04 15.87 2.56
N SER A 248 6.93 16.12 3.51
CA SER A 248 8.38 16.21 3.24
C SER A 248 9.05 14.85 3.04
N VAL A 249 8.38 13.76 3.42
CA VAL A 249 8.93 12.41 3.35
C VAL A 249 8.39 11.70 2.12
N ALA A 250 9.24 11.51 1.11
CA ALA A 250 8.88 10.83 -0.13
C ALA A 250 9.57 9.46 -0.26
N LEU A 251 8.79 8.39 -0.35
CA LEU A 251 9.27 7.01 -0.56
C LEU A 251 8.87 6.55 -1.96
N SER A 252 9.84 6.23 -2.82
CA SER A 252 9.54 5.68 -4.14
C SER A 252 9.07 4.23 -4.06
N ILE A 253 8.18 3.84 -4.97
CA ILE A 253 7.70 2.46 -5.04
C ILE A 253 8.82 1.48 -5.36
N GLU A 254 9.81 1.89 -6.15
CA GLU A 254 11.00 1.06 -6.41
C GLU A 254 11.81 0.79 -5.14
N ARG A 255 11.95 1.80 -4.28
CA ARG A 255 12.66 1.69 -3.01
C ARG A 255 11.86 0.82 -2.03
N LEU A 256 10.55 1.02 -1.95
CA LEU A 256 9.63 0.20 -1.16
C LEU A 256 9.65 -1.27 -1.61
N GLU A 257 9.60 -1.52 -2.91
CA GLU A 257 9.74 -2.85 -3.52
C GLU A 257 11.04 -3.52 -3.07
N LEU A 258 12.17 -2.80 -3.15
CA LEU A 258 13.48 -3.34 -2.80
C LEU A 258 13.54 -3.76 -1.34
N VAL A 259 13.12 -2.90 -0.41
CA VAL A 259 13.17 -3.21 1.03
C VAL A 259 12.22 -4.37 1.37
N MET A 260 11.00 -4.36 0.83
CA MET A 260 10.00 -5.41 1.12
C MET A 260 10.38 -6.76 0.52
N SER A 261 10.96 -6.77 -0.68
CA SER A 261 11.47 -8.00 -1.30
C SER A 261 12.69 -8.55 -0.55
N THR A 262 13.48 -7.67 0.07
CA THR A 262 14.65 -8.05 0.87
C THR A 262 14.23 -8.71 2.19
N ILE A 263 13.22 -8.19 2.87
CA ILE A 263 12.70 -8.81 4.10
C ILE A 263 11.93 -10.10 3.81
N GLY A 264 11.18 -10.15 2.70
CA GLY A 264 10.49 -11.37 2.25
C GLY A 264 9.33 -11.85 3.14
N THR A 265 8.93 -11.10 4.17
CA THR A 265 7.89 -11.51 5.11
C THR A 265 6.51 -10.90 4.83
N VAL A 266 6.40 -9.92 3.93
CA VAL A 266 5.14 -9.21 3.67
C VAL A 266 4.16 -10.07 2.90
N TRP A 267 2.95 -10.21 3.43
CA TRP A 267 1.85 -10.95 2.82
C TRP A 267 0.93 -10.03 2.03
N THR A 268 0.59 -8.88 2.63
CA THR A 268 -0.34 -7.93 2.07
C THR A 268 0.10 -6.49 2.29
N THR A 269 -0.13 -5.68 1.26
CA THR A 269 0.11 -4.23 1.30
C THR A 269 -1.17 -3.49 0.99
N MET A 270 -1.52 -2.52 1.82
CA MET A 270 -2.64 -1.61 1.62
C MET A 270 -2.12 -0.22 1.28
N LEU A 271 -2.29 0.20 0.03
CA LEU A 271 -2.02 1.56 -0.43
C LEU A 271 -3.32 2.37 -0.36
N ASN A 272 -3.73 2.73 0.86
CA ASN A 272 -4.87 3.62 1.12
C ASN A 272 -4.46 5.08 0.86
N SER A 273 -3.93 5.31 -0.33
CA SER A 273 -3.38 6.58 -0.77
C SER A 273 -3.99 6.95 -2.11
N CYS A 274 -4.14 8.25 -2.36
CA CYS A 274 -4.68 8.75 -3.63
C CYS A 274 -3.90 8.17 -4.83
N ALA A 275 -4.63 7.73 -5.86
CA ALA A 275 -4.09 7.31 -7.15
C ALA A 275 -3.10 6.11 -7.13
N SER A 276 -3.08 5.28 -6.08
CA SER A 276 -2.14 4.14 -6.00
C SER A 276 -2.43 2.97 -6.95
N ALA A 277 -3.66 2.85 -7.42
CA ALA A 277 -4.05 1.95 -8.50
C ALA A 277 -4.29 2.68 -9.85
N MET A 278 -4.01 3.99 -9.94
CA MET A 278 -4.17 4.77 -11.17
C MET A 278 -3.09 4.40 -12.19
N SER A 279 -3.48 4.15 -13.43
CA SER A 279 -2.52 4.01 -14.54
C SER A 279 -2.03 5.41 -14.96
N PRO A 280 -0.73 5.62 -15.24
CA PRO A 280 -0.18 6.87 -15.77
C PRO A 280 -0.77 7.29 -17.13
N ALA A 281 -1.57 6.44 -17.78
CA ALA A 281 -2.33 6.80 -18.97
C ALA A 281 -3.61 7.60 -18.64
N ALA A 282 -4.15 7.51 -17.43
CA ALA A 282 -5.35 8.23 -17.00
C ALA A 282 -5.08 9.70 -16.63
N GLU A 283 -3.84 10.04 -16.26
CA GLU A 283 -3.42 11.41 -15.93
C GLU A 283 -3.24 12.30 -17.19
N ARG A 284 -3.11 11.69 -18.38
CA ARG A 284 -2.78 12.38 -19.65
C ARG A 284 -3.90 13.25 -20.24
N GLN A 285 -5.03 13.40 -19.55
CA GLN A 285 -5.98 14.48 -19.86
C GLN A 285 -5.56 15.83 -19.27
N ALA A 286 -4.54 15.87 -18.41
CA ALA A 286 -3.78 17.09 -18.10
C ALA A 286 -2.54 17.13 -19.02
N GLU A 287 -2.51 18.16 -19.87
CA GLU A 287 -1.71 18.31 -21.08
C GLU A 287 -0.19 18.00 -20.96
N SER A 288 0.31 17.21 -21.93
CA SER A 288 1.69 17.27 -22.46
C SER A 288 2.84 16.75 -21.57
N ALA A 289 3.10 15.43 -21.57
CA ALA A 289 4.46 14.86 -21.60
C ALA A 289 4.45 13.35 -21.90
N GLN A 290 5.41 12.89 -22.72
CA GLN A 290 5.71 11.47 -22.98
C GLN A 290 6.32 10.80 -21.74
N VAL A 291 5.51 10.55 -20.71
CA VAL A 291 5.93 9.75 -19.55
C VAL A 291 5.76 8.25 -19.87
N PRO A 292 6.73 7.38 -19.53
CA PRO A 292 6.62 5.93 -19.70
C PRO A 292 5.30 5.40 -19.12
N LYS A 293 4.70 4.43 -19.80
CA LYS A 293 3.53 3.70 -19.29
C LYS A 293 3.99 2.82 -18.12
N LEU A 294 3.91 3.32 -16.89
CA LEU A 294 4.14 2.50 -15.70
C LEU A 294 2.87 1.71 -15.37
N PHE A 295 3.02 0.53 -14.77
CA PHE A 295 1.94 -0.13 -14.07
C PHE A 295 1.57 0.68 -12.82
N SER A 296 0.35 0.50 -12.31
CA SER A 296 -0.04 1.07 -11.03
C SER A 296 0.91 0.65 -9.90
N MET A 297 1.03 1.48 -8.85
CA MET A 297 1.89 1.21 -7.69
C MET A 297 1.53 -0.14 -7.05
N ALA A 298 0.23 -0.41 -6.92
CA ALA A 298 -0.28 -1.65 -6.37
C ALA A 298 0.07 -2.89 -7.21
N CYS A 299 -0.06 -2.80 -8.54
CA CYS A 299 0.33 -3.89 -9.45
C CYS A 299 1.82 -4.22 -9.34
N ARG A 300 2.67 -3.18 -9.32
CA ARG A 300 4.12 -3.34 -9.20
C ARG A 300 4.50 -4.05 -7.89
N LEU A 301 3.94 -3.65 -6.75
CA LEU A 301 4.20 -4.32 -5.48
C LEU A 301 3.67 -5.76 -5.47
N ALA A 302 2.50 -6.02 -6.07
CA ALA A 302 1.95 -7.37 -6.22
C ALA A 302 2.89 -8.31 -6.98
N GLN A 303 3.51 -7.79 -8.05
CA GLN A 303 4.45 -8.53 -8.87
C GLN A 303 5.76 -8.88 -8.14
N THR A 304 6.19 -8.10 -7.16
CA THR A 304 7.59 -8.16 -6.71
C THR A 304 7.72 -8.45 -5.22
N ALA A 305 7.01 -7.70 -4.37
CA ALA A 305 7.30 -7.66 -2.94
C ALA A 305 6.16 -8.13 -2.03
N SER A 306 4.89 -8.05 -2.47
CA SER A 306 3.72 -8.32 -1.63
C SER A 306 2.69 -9.14 -2.39
N PRO A 307 2.52 -10.46 -2.11
CA PRO A 307 1.64 -11.35 -2.89
C PRO A 307 0.20 -10.85 -3.09
N LEU A 308 -0.30 -10.09 -2.12
CA LEU A 308 -1.58 -9.38 -2.19
C LEU A 308 -1.30 -7.88 -2.05
N THR A 309 -1.86 -7.04 -2.91
CA THR A 309 -1.78 -5.59 -2.77
C THR A 309 -3.10 -4.94 -3.13
N VAL A 310 -3.61 -4.09 -2.25
CA VAL A 310 -4.80 -3.27 -2.50
C VAL A 310 -4.34 -1.83 -2.73
N GLY A 311 -4.86 -1.19 -3.77
CA GLY A 311 -4.67 0.24 -4.01
C GLY A 311 -5.96 0.93 -4.45
N MET A 312 -5.95 2.26 -4.51
CA MET A 312 -7.10 3.09 -4.88
C MET A 312 -6.95 3.61 -6.31
N ALA A 313 -7.92 3.33 -7.18
CA ALA A 313 -7.86 3.66 -8.61
C ALA A 313 -7.85 5.17 -8.88
N GLU A 314 -8.42 5.95 -7.97
CA GLU A 314 -8.49 7.41 -7.99
C GLU A 314 -8.33 7.96 -6.56
N PRO A 315 -8.24 9.29 -6.37
CA PRO A 315 -8.31 9.89 -5.04
C PRO A 315 -9.57 9.45 -4.27
N VAL A 316 -9.35 8.91 -3.07
CA VAL A 316 -10.40 8.47 -2.15
C VAL A 316 -10.60 9.54 -1.07
N THR A 317 -11.83 9.69 -0.56
CA THR A 317 -12.05 10.55 0.61
C THR A 317 -11.49 9.86 1.85
N ASP A 318 -11.08 10.63 2.86
CA ASP A 318 -10.66 10.10 4.17
C ASP A 318 -11.77 9.27 4.83
N GLN A 319 -13.03 9.67 4.66
CA GLN A 319 -14.19 8.94 5.19
C GLN A 319 -14.37 7.58 4.51
N ASP A 320 -14.32 7.52 3.18
CA ASP A 320 -14.44 6.26 2.43
C ASP A 320 -13.22 5.35 2.68
N ALA A 321 -12.03 5.94 2.75
CA ALA A 321 -10.78 5.25 3.09
C ALA A 321 -10.88 4.58 4.47
N THR A 322 -11.33 5.33 5.48
CA THR A 322 -11.54 4.81 6.84
C THR A 322 -12.60 3.73 6.90
N LEU A 323 -13.74 3.95 6.21
CA LEU A 323 -14.80 2.96 6.15
C LEU A 323 -14.32 1.66 5.50
N PHE A 324 -13.56 1.76 4.41
CA PHE A 324 -12.93 0.62 3.75
C PHE A 324 -11.99 -0.10 4.71
N THR A 325 -11.04 0.60 5.34
CA THR A 325 -10.07 0.05 6.29
C THR A 325 -10.74 -0.71 7.43
N ARG A 326 -11.77 -0.11 8.04
CA ARG A 326 -12.53 -0.72 9.13
C ARG A 326 -13.15 -2.05 8.73
N VAL A 327 -13.84 -2.09 7.58
CA VAL A 327 -14.50 -3.32 7.11
C VAL A 327 -13.47 -4.34 6.65
N PHE A 328 -12.50 -3.91 5.86
CA PHE A 328 -11.46 -4.77 5.31
C PHE A 328 -10.70 -5.49 6.43
N TYR A 329 -10.15 -4.78 7.42
CA TYR A 329 -9.36 -5.42 8.47
C TYR A 329 -10.18 -6.27 9.43
N THR A 330 -11.45 -5.91 9.68
CA THR A 330 -12.36 -6.79 10.44
C THR A 330 -12.44 -8.18 9.81
N ILE A 331 -12.59 -8.24 8.47
CA ILE A 331 -12.76 -9.50 7.75
C ILE A 331 -11.40 -10.18 7.48
N ALA A 332 -10.38 -9.40 7.08
CA ALA A 332 -9.06 -9.92 6.75
C ALA A 332 -8.37 -10.55 7.96
N LEU A 333 -8.37 -9.89 9.12
CA LEU A 333 -7.74 -10.43 10.33
C LEU A 333 -8.46 -11.71 10.82
N ARG A 334 -9.78 -11.80 10.64
CA ARG A 334 -10.53 -13.03 10.90
C ARG A 334 -10.07 -14.18 10.01
N PHE A 335 -9.94 -13.97 8.70
CA PHE A 335 -9.46 -15.01 7.78
C PHE A 335 -8.00 -15.40 8.04
N ILE A 336 -7.15 -14.43 8.36
CA ILE A 336 -5.76 -14.70 8.76
C ILE A 336 -5.75 -15.61 9.99
N ARG A 337 -6.54 -15.30 11.04
CA ARG A 337 -6.67 -16.15 12.23
C ARG A 337 -7.15 -17.55 11.87
N GLU A 338 -8.22 -17.67 11.07
CA GLU A 338 -8.78 -18.97 10.69
C GLU A 338 -7.73 -19.83 9.95
N ALA A 339 -6.99 -19.24 9.01
CA ALA A 339 -5.93 -19.91 8.27
C ALA A 339 -4.75 -20.32 9.17
N THR A 340 -4.40 -19.50 10.16
CA THR A 340 -3.17 -19.68 10.96
C THR A 340 -3.38 -20.41 12.29
N SER A 341 -4.59 -20.43 12.85
CA SER A 341 -4.90 -20.96 14.18
C SER A 341 -4.58 -22.45 14.39
N LYS A 342 -4.53 -23.23 13.29
CA LYS A 342 -4.25 -24.67 13.31
C LYS A 342 -2.90 -25.02 12.68
N LEU A 343 -2.09 -24.02 12.35
CA LEU A 343 -0.77 -24.24 11.79
C LEU A 343 0.16 -24.79 12.87
N THR A 344 0.75 -25.95 12.57
CA THR A 344 1.94 -26.44 13.25
C THR A 344 3.17 -26.02 12.45
N PRO A 345 4.34 -25.89 13.08
CA PRO A 345 5.56 -25.57 12.36
C PRO A 345 5.82 -26.51 11.17
N GLY A 346 6.24 -25.95 10.04
CA GLY A 346 6.47 -26.67 8.79
C GLY A 346 5.21 -26.97 7.94
N ASN A 347 4.01 -26.77 8.48
CA ASN A 347 2.78 -26.80 7.69
C ASN A 347 2.45 -25.42 7.12
N PHE A 348 1.80 -25.40 5.95
CA PHE A 348 1.35 -24.17 5.32
C PHE A 348 -0.18 -24.06 5.27
N ALA A 349 -0.66 -22.82 5.24
CA ALA A 349 -2.06 -22.49 4.96
C ALA A 349 -2.13 -21.49 3.80
N THR A 350 -3.25 -21.51 3.08
CA THR A 350 -3.54 -20.51 2.06
C THR A 350 -4.40 -19.39 2.65
N ILE A 351 -4.03 -18.15 2.35
CA ILE A 351 -4.80 -16.96 2.73
C ILE A 351 -5.36 -16.32 1.46
N ASP A 352 -6.68 -16.12 1.42
CA ASP A 352 -7.37 -15.36 0.40
C ASP A 352 -8.08 -14.16 1.05
N LEU A 353 -7.76 -12.95 0.58
CA LEU A 353 -8.34 -11.70 1.06
C LEU A 353 -9.35 -11.09 0.08
N GLY A 354 -9.70 -11.79 -1.01
CA GLY A 354 -10.68 -11.34 -1.99
C GLY A 354 -12.04 -11.02 -1.37
N GLU A 355 -12.49 -11.86 -0.44
CA GLU A 355 -13.75 -11.68 0.28
C GLU A 355 -13.70 -10.44 1.21
N ALA A 356 -12.56 -10.13 1.82
CA ALA A 356 -12.42 -8.94 2.66
C ALA A 356 -12.58 -7.64 1.85
N VAL A 357 -11.99 -7.60 0.64
CA VAL A 357 -12.16 -6.46 -0.29
C VAL A 357 -13.60 -6.38 -0.78
N PHE A 358 -14.19 -7.51 -1.17
CA PHE A 358 -15.59 -7.60 -1.58
C PHE A 358 -16.55 -7.00 -0.53
N GLN A 359 -16.46 -7.44 0.73
CA GLN A 359 -17.30 -6.95 1.82
C GLN A 359 -17.11 -5.45 2.08
N ALA A 360 -15.87 -4.96 1.99
CA ALA A 360 -15.58 -3.54 2.12
C ALA A 360 -16.21 -2.70 1.00
N ARG A 361 -16.12 -3.16 -0.26
CA ARG A 361 -16.81 -2.52 -1.40
C ARG A 361 -18.32 -2.53 -1.22
N GLN A 362 -18.89 -3.66 -0.77
CA GLN A 362 -20.33 -3.74 -0.51
C GLN A 362 -20.78 -2.73 0.54
N LYS A 363 -20.01 -2.54 1.61
CA LYS A 363 -20.32 -1.54 2.63
C LYS A 363 -20.25 -0.11 2.10
N LEU A 364 -19.23 0.23 1.30
CA LEU A 364 -19.13 1.54 0.64
C LEU A 364 -20.35 1.79 -0.27
N HIS A 365 -20.70 0.80 -1.09
CA HIS A 365 -21.85 0.88 -1.99
C HIS A 365 -23.18 1.07 -1.23
N ALA A 366 -23.38 0.32 -0.15
CA ALA A 366 -24.58 0.44 0.69
C ALA A 366 -24.66 1.82 1.35
N THR A 367 -23.55 2.33 1.90
CA THR A 367 -23.50 3.68 2.50
C THR A 367 -23.88 4.74 1.48
N ALA A 368 -23.33 4.68 0.27
CA ALA A 368 -23.62 5.62 -0.80
C ALA A 368 -25.08 5.62 -1.25
N ASN A 369 -25.71 4.44 -1.31
CA ASN A 369 -27.13 4.33 -1.67
C ASN A 369 -28.07 4.72 -0.51
N SER A 370 -27.60 4.68 0.73
CA SER A 370 -28.41 5.01 1.91
C SER A 370 -28.49 6.52 2.21
N ALA A 371 -27.64 7.33 1.60
CA ALA A 371 -27.52 8.76 1.90
C ALA A 371 -28.14 9.63 0.80
N SER A 372 -28.68 10.80 1.16
CA SER A 372 -28.77 11.97 0.27
C SER A 372 -27.37 12.51 -0.09
N ALA A 373 -26.40 11.62 -0.29
CA ALA A 373 -25.01 11.94 -0.53
C ALA A 373 -24.91 12.69 -1.87
N THR A 374 -24.44 13.93 -1.80
CA THR A 374 -24.21 14.80 -2.95
C THR A 374 -23.13 14.26 -3.90
N ASN A 375 -22.39 13.23 -3.50
CA ASN A 375 -21.25 12.67 -4.22
C ASN A 375 -21.64 11.28 -4.77
N GLY A 376 -22.42 11.32 -5.84
CA GLY A 376 -23.40 10.29 -6.21
C GLY A 376 -22.89 8.97 -6.80
N SER A 377 -21.79 8.35 -6.34
CA SER A 377 -21.48 6.96 -6.74
C SER A 377 -20.87 6.09 -5.64
N GLY A 378 -20.51 6.65 -4.48
CA GLY A 378 -20.01 5.89 -3.35
C GLY A 378 -18.59 5.38 -3.43
N ARG A 379 -17.87 5.62 -4.54
CA ARG A 379 -16.45 5.28 -4.72
C ARG A 379 -16.07 3.83 -4.36
N TRP A 380 -17.06 2.92 -4.30
CA TRP A 380 -16.90 1.53 -3.89
C TRP A 380 -16.05 0.71 -4.87
N TRP A 381 -15.89 1.19 -6.09
CA TRP A 381 -15.08 0.58 -7.14
C TRP A 381 -13.61 1.02 -7.08
N LEU A 382 -13.26 2.03 -6.27
CA LEU A 382 -11.88 2.53 -6.15
C LEU A 382 -10.89 1.50 -5.59
N PRO A 383 -11.20 0.73 -4.53
CA PRO A 383 -10.26 -0.25 -4.01
C PRO A 383 -10.08 -1.36 -5.02
N VAL A 384 -8.86 -1.59 -5.50
CA VAL A 384 -8.48 -2.61 -6.48
C VAL A 384 -7.54 -3.61 -5.81
N LEU A 385 -7.92 -4.88 -5.79
CA LEU A 385 -7.08 -5.99 -5.32
C LEU A 385 -6.24 -6.54 -6.46
N TYR A 386 -4.93 -6.41 -6.36
CA TYR A 386 -3.96 -7.17 -7.13
C TYR A 386 -3.48 -8.39 -6.34
N SER A 387 -3.38 -9.53 -7.01
CA SER A 387 -2.89 -10.79 -6.46
C SER A 387 -1.93 -11.44 -7.45
N ARG A 388 -1.03 -12.31 -6.97
CA ARG A 388 -0.24 -13.18 -7.84
C ARG A 388 -1.10 -14.32 -8.42
N GLU A 389 -0.60 -14.97 -9.47
CA GLU A 389 -1.24 -16.16 -10.02
C GLU A 389 -1.34 -17.29 -9.00
N HIS A 390 -0.26 -17.48 -8.22
CA HIS A 390 -0.23 -18.44 -7.14
C HIS A 390 -0.84 -17.84 -5.87
N PRO A 391 -1.70 -18.61 -5.16
CA PRO A 391 -2.28 -18.13 -3.92
C PRO A 391 -1.20 -17.89 -2.86
N LEU A 392 -1.41 -16.89 -2.00
CA LEU A 392 -0.56 -16.65 -0.85
C LEU A 392 -0.58 -17.89 0.06
N LYS A 393 0.56 -18.56 0.19
CA LYS A 393 0.79 -19.61 1.17
C LYS A 393 1.66 -19.05 2.29
N VAL A 394 1.29 -19.31 3.53
CA VAL A 394 2.07 -18.91 4.71
C VAL A 394 2.48 -20.14 5.49
N MET A 395 3.68 -20.14 6.04
CA MET A 395 4.21 -21.26 6.82
C MET A 395 4.70 -20.76 8.18
N LEU A 396 4.26 -21.43 9.25
CA LEU A 396 4.75 -21.15 10.59
C LEU A 396 6.15 -21.76 10.74
N MET A 397 7.12 -20.95 11.15
CA MET A 397 8.47 -21.41 11.48
C MET A 397 8.51 -21.89 12.93
N GLU A 398 9.32 -22.92 13.20
CA GLU A 398 9.71 -23.20 14.59
C GLU A 398 10.49 -22.00 15.09
N LYS A 399 10.04 -21.43 16.21
CA LYS A 399 10.80 -20.39 16.89
C LYS A 399 12.20 -20.94 17.16
N ASN A 400 13.20 -20.34 16.52
CA ASN A 400 14.55 -20.84 16.61
C ASN A 400 15.03 -20.63 18.05
N ARG A 401 15.03 -21.69 18.88
CA ARG A 401 15.42 -21.60 20.31
C ARG A 401 16.82 -21.03 20.51
N ALA A 402 17.68 -21.10 19.49
CA ALA A 402 18.99 -20.48 19.49
C ALA A 402 18.93 -18.94 19.54
N ASP A 403 17.89 -18.31 19.00
CA ASP A 403 17.69 -16.86 19.06
C ASP A 403 17.12 -16.43 20.43
N GLU A 404 16.37 -17.29 21.12
CA GLU A 404 16.01 -17.06 22.53
C GLU A 404 17.22 -17.15 23.48
N ALA A 405 18.20 -18.02 23.17
CA ALA A 405 19.43 -18.10 23.94
C ALA A 405 20.39 -16.92 23.72
N ARG A 406 20.20 -16.15 22.62
CA ARG A 406 20.89 -14.87 22.38
C ARG A 406 20.08 -13.67 22.85
N GLY A 407 18.75 -13.84 22.95
CA GLY A 407 17.87 -13.00 23.73
C GLY A 407 18.00 -13.28 25.22
N GLU A 408 19.22 -13.27 25.76
CA GLU A 408 19.34 -12.65 27.08
C GLU A 408 18.57 -11.33 26.94
N PRO A 409 17.62 -11.00 27.84
CA PRO A 409 17.13 -9.63 27.88
C PRO A 409 18.39 -8.79 27.81
N MET A 410 18.43 -7.82 26.92
CA MET A 410 19.53 -6.88 26.88
C MET A 410 19.65 -6.35 28.31
N GLN A 411 20.50 -7.01 29.10
CA GLN A 411 21.00 -6.57 30.37
C GLN A 411 21.91 -5.48 29.87
N LEU A 412 21.29 -4.32 29.61
CA LEU A 412 21.86 -3.06 29.99
C LEU A 412 22.52 -3.35 31.33
N GLN A 413 23.83 -3.56 31.26
CA GLN A 413 24.65 -3.66 32.44
C GLN A 413 24.22 -2.49 33.30
N ASP A 414 23.92 -2.77 34.57
CA ASP A 414 23.69 -1.78 35.61
C ASP A 414 24.99 -0.97 35.85
N ASP A 415 25.52 -0.33 34.81
CA ASP A 415 26.28 0.90 34.95
C ASP A 415 25.23 1.98 35.16
N GLU A 416 24.99 2.23 36.44
CA GLU A 416 24.17 3.26 37.05
C GLU A 416 24.64 4.68 36.62
N ALA A 417 24.53 4.97 35.34
CA ALA A 417 24.53 6.32 34.79
C ALA A 417 23.12 6.54 34.25
N ALA A 418 22.37 7.39 34.96
CA ALA A 418 20.98 7.75 34.65
C ALA A 418 20.75 7.86 33.14
N GLU A 419 19.93 6.97 32.60
CA GLU A 419 19.57 7.06 31.18
C GLU A 419 18.91 8.42 30.93
N PRO A 420 19.38 9.16 29.91
CA PRO A 420 18.87 10.49 29.65
C PRO A 420 17.39 10.40 29.23
N PRO A 421 16.55 11.35 29.66
CA PRO A 421 15.12 11.35 29.35
C PRO A 421 14.87 11.21 27.85
N MET A 422 13.77 10.57 27.45
CA MET A 422 13.42 10.28 26.05
C MET A 422 13.61 11.47 25.08
N ALA A 423 13.41 12.70 25.54
CA ALA A 423 13.66 13.93 24.78
C ALA A 423 15.14 14.12 24.37
N GLU A 424 16.07 13.69 25.21
CA GLU A 424 17.52 13.78 24.95
C GLU A 424 17.98 12.67 24.01
N ARG A 425 17.35 11.48 24.03
CA ARG A 425 17.56 10.42 23.02
C ARG A 425 17.10 10.84 21.63
N VAL A 426 15.92 11.47 21.54
CA VAL A 426 15.40 12.01 20.28
C VAL A 426 16.34 13.10 19.76
N LYS A 427 16.90 13.93 20.64
CA LYS A 427 17.90 14.94 20.27
C LYS A 427 19.19 14.32 19.72
N THR A 428 19.74 13.29 20.37
CA THR A 428 20.95 12.59 19.88
C THR A 428 20.72 11.94 18.52
N GLN A 429 19.56 11.33 18.31
CA GLN A 429 19.22 10.69 17.03
C GLN A 429 19.05 11.72 15.89
N ILE A 430 18.47 12.88 16.19
CA ILE A 430 18.37 14.00 15.24
C ILE A 430 19.77 14.52 14.89
N ASP A 431 20.67 14.63 15.86
CA ASP A 431 22.05 15.10 15.64
C ASP A 431 22.86 14.13 14.76
N ASP A 432 22.70 12.81 14.94
CA ASP A 432 23.39 11.79 14.12
C ASP A 432 22.90 11.76 12.66
N ILE A 433 21.59 11.89 12.44
CA ILE A 433 21.02 11.98 11.09
C ILE A 433 21.48 13.27 10.40
N MET A 434 21.48 14.38 11.13
CA MET A 434 21.94 15.68 10.60
C MET A 434 23.42 15.61 10.22
N LYS A 435 24.25 15.00 11.08
CA LYS A 435 25.68 14.77 10.82
C LYS A 435 25.91 13.90 9.59
N THR A 436 25.17 12.80 9.45
CA THR A 436 25.27 11.91 8.28
C THR A 436 24.96 12.65 6.98
N ARG A 437 23.93 13.50 6.98
CA ARG A 437 23.56 14.31 5.79
C ARG A 437 24.62 15.36 5.48
N ILE A 438 25.16 16.02 6.50
CA ILE A 438 26.27 16.99 6.38
C ILE A 438 27.50 16.31 5.76
N ASP A 439 27.87 15.13 6.25
CA ASP A 439 29.02 14.36 5.76
C ASP A 439 28.85 13.88 4.32
N ALA A 440 27.63 13.45 3.95
CA ALA A 440 27.30 13.04 2.59
C ALA A 440 27.43 14.20 1.58
N VAL A 441 26.90 15.38 1.92
CA VAL A 441 27.03 16.58 1.08
C VAL A 441 28.49 17.02 1.00
N ALA A 442 29.22 17.02 2.13
CA ALA A 442 30.64 17.33 2.15
C ALA A 442 31.45 16.38 1.26
N HIS A 443 31.19 15.08 1.33
CA HIS A 443 31.83 14.08 0.47
C HIS A 443 31.53 14.31 -1.01
N ALA A 444 30.27 14.58 -1.35
CA ALA A 444 29.86 14.84 -2.73
C ALA A 444 30.52 16.12 -3.29
N LEU A 445 30.61 17.19 -2.50
CA LEU A 445 31.31 18.43 -2.86
C LEU A 445 32.82 18.23 -3.07
N ARG A 446 33.47 17.37 -2.26
CA ARG A 446 34.88 16.98 -2.43
C ARG A 446 35.12 16.12 -3.68
N SER A 447 34.12 15.36 -4.11
CA SER A 447 34.20 14.48 -5.28
C SER A 447 34.07 15.24 -6.61
N LEU A 448 33.61 16.49 -6.59
CA LEU A 448 33.49 17.32 -7.77
C LEU A 448 34.86 17.86 -8.24
N PRO A 449 35.15 17.85 -9.56
CA PRO A 449 36.32 18.52 -10.12
C PRO A 449 36.46 19.97 -9.66
N ALA A 450 37.69 20.45 -9.48
CA ALA A 450 37.95 21.81 -9.00
C ALA A 450 37.35 22.90 -9.90
N ASN A 451 37.13 22.60 -11.19
CA ASN A 451 36.52 23.49 -12.18
C ASN A 451 34.99 23.32 -12.32
N SER A 452 34.33 22.54 -11.45
CA SER A 452 32.87 22.43 -11.46
C SER A 452 32.22 23.80 -11.29
N PRO A 453 31.15 24.11 -12.06
CA PRO A 453 30.47 25.41 -11.99
C PRO A 453 30.04 25.77 -10.57
N LEU A 454 30.26 27.04 -10.21
CA LEU A 454 29.89 27.57 -8.89
C LEU A 454 28.39 27.36 -8.54
N PRO A 455 27.44 27.56 -9.47
CA PRO A 455 26.02 27.33 -9.17
C PRO A 455 25.72 25.90 -8.73
N LEU A 456 26.35 24.90 -9.35
CA LEU A 456 26.15 23.49 -8.97
C LEU A 456 26.59 23.22 -7.52
N ARG A 457 27.73 23.79 -7.10
CA ARG A 457 28.21 23.66 -5.72
C ARG A 457 27.28 24.37 -4.73
N GLN A 458 26.70 25.51 -5.12
CA GLN A 458 25.72 26.23 -4.32
C GLN A 458 24.41 25.44 -4.18
N ASP A 459 23.93 24.81 -5.26
CA ASP A 459 22.73 23.96 -5.24
C ASP A 459 22.91 22.77 -4.29
N MET A 460 24.10 22.17 -4.23
CA MET A 460 24.40 21.09 -3.29
C MET A 460 24.44 21.57 -1.83
N LEU A 461 24.96 22.77 -1.56
CA LEU A 461 24.91 23.37 -0.23
C LEU A 461 23.48 23.76 0.19
N ALA A 462 22.63 24.11 -0.77
CA ALA A 462 21.22 24.43 -0.49
C ALA A 462 20.45 23.24 0.12
N LEU A 463 20.90 22.00 -0.09
CA LEU A 463 20.38 20.81 0.58
C LEU A 463 20.57 20.86 2.12
N LEU A 464 21.45 21.74 2.61
CA LEU A 464 21.74 21.95 4.02
C LEU A 464 21.13 23.26 4.58
N ASN A 465 20.12 23.84 3.91
CA ASN A 465 19.52 25.13 4.31
C ASN A 465 18.97 25.18 5.76
N ASN A 466 18.65 24.02 6.35
CA ASN A 466 18.15 23.92 7.72
C ASN A 466 19.25 23.58 8.76
N VAL A 467 20.52 23.51 8.34
CA VAL A 467 21.66 23.22 9.23
C VAL A 467 22.28 24.54 9.72
N PRO A 468 22.67 24.70 10.99
CA PRO A 468 23.40 25.89 11.46
C PRO A 468 24.66 26.17 10.63
N GLU A 469 24.92 27.43 10.31
CA GLU A 469 25.98 27.84 9.38
C GLU A 469 27.38 27.33 9.79
N HIS A 470 27.65 27.26 11.11
CA HIS A 470 28.91 26.75 11.66
C HIS A 470 29.13 25.24 11.48
N LEU A 471 28.08 24.47 11.17
CA LEU A 471 28.16 23.03 10.89
C LEU A 471 28.18 22.72 9.38
N ARG A 472 28.00 23.73 8.52
CA ARG A 472 27.97 23.51 7.07
C ARG A 472 29.40 23.38 6.53
N PRO A 473 29.64 22.45 5.58
CA PRO A 473 30.88 22.45 4.82
C PRO A 473 30.93 23.66 3.88
N ASP A 474 32.13 24.07 3.47
CA ASP A 474 32.32 25.08 2.43
C ASP A 474 31.97 24.54 1.02
N LEU A 475 32.10 25.39 0.00
CA LEU A 475 31.86 25.04 -1.41
C LEU A 475 32.74 23.89 -1.92
N PHE A 476 33.78 23.50 -1.20
CA PHE A 476 34.70 22.42 -1.51
C PHE A 476 34.55 21.22 -0.57
N GLY A 477 33.54 21.23 0.31
CA GLY A 477 33.27 20.14 1.24
C GLY A 477 34.19 20.13 2.47
N ASN A 478 34.87 21.23 2.81
CA ASN A 478 35.70 21.33 4.02
C ASN A 478 34.95 21.96 5.18
N PHE A 479 35.18 21.46 6.39
CA PHE A 479 34.62 22.05 7.61
C PHE A 479 35.55 23.12 8.18
N ASN A 480 34.96 24.23 8.63
CA ASN A 480 35.72 25.33 9.19
C ASN A 480 36.26 24.96 10.57
N ARG A 481 37.54 24.55 10.64
CA ARG A 481 38.19 24.12 11.89
C ARG A 481 38.28 25.24 12.96
N ALA A 482 38.06 26.49 12.58
CA ALA A 482 38.21 27.65 13.46
C ALA A 482 37.02 27.91 14.41
N ALA A 483 35.89 27.19 14.28
CA ALA A 483 34.66 27.45 15.05
C ALA A 483 34.40 26.48 16.22
N THR A 484 35.37 25.63 16.57
CA THR A 484 35.25 24.67 17.68
C THR A 484 36.19 25.07 18.81
N HIS A 485 35.86 26.15 19.52
CA HIS A 485 36.39 26.47 20.84
C HIS A 485 35.32 27.09 21.72
#